data_AF-A0A8J8CQ36-F1
#
_entry.id   AF-A0A8J8CQ36-F1
#
_cell.length_a   1.000
_cell.length_b   1.000
_cell.length_c   1.000
_cell.angle_alpha   90.00
_cell.angle_beta   90.00
_cell.angle_gamma   90.00
#
_symmetry.space_group_name_H-M   'P 1'
#
loop_
_entity.id
_entity.type
_entity.pdbx_description
1 polymer ?
#
loop_
_entity_poly.entity_id
_entity_poly.type
_entity_poly.pdbx_seq_one_letter_code
_entity_poly.pdbx_strand_id
1 'polypeptide(L)'
;MTYCTNCGAFNEDKYKFCKNCGESLYGDPKPQQVGAQTSFAYTPDPKGPYAPKRTNLVRRNFLIWFVLSMATGIFNYIYMYYNFEDLNELDKQTPNKEGPSLYVDPSKMLIYMVLGLFIPFFLWVVIYWKYEKLHKYIKYNNPENQRTIPMSGKKRIALYIVSFVFALLMTGAGYVIGYLGFFYSYSTIILGVFIPLVIVFFIVAIGISIYTIICDYRWQQAYNERVLLIDPNAEEKMLF
;
A
#
# COMPACT_ATOMS: atom_id res chain seq x y z
N MET A 1 -35.41 34.82 -12.87
CA MET A 1 -34.15 34.47 -12.18
C MET A 1 -34.14 35.20 -10.85
N THR A 2 -33.74 34.53 -9.77
CA THR A 2 -33.79 35.07 -8.41
C THR A 2 -32.37 35.26 -7.89
N TYR A 3 -32.09 36.45 -7.37
CA TYR A 3 -30.76 36.86 -6.88
C TYR A 3 -30.60 36.55 -5.40
N CYS A 4 -29.49 35.93 -5.01
CA CYS A 4 -29.18 35.68 -3.60
C CYS A 4 -28.55 36.92 -2.95
N THR A 5 -29.23 37.50 -1.95
CA THR A 5 -28.74 38.67 -1.22
C THR A 5 -27.57 38.38 -0.29
N ASN A 6 -27.30 37.11 0.04
CA ASN A 6 -26.19 36.71 0.92
C ASN A 6 -24.87 36.51 0.15
N CYS A 7 -24.88 35.76 -0.97
CA CYS A 7 -23.65 35.44 -1.71
C CYS A 7 -23.55 36.03 -3.13
N GLY A 8 -24.60 36.69 -3.62
CA GLY A 8 -24.61 37.32 -4.94
C GLY A 8 -24.81 36.39 -6.14
N ALA A 9 -25.06 35.09 -5.91
CA ALA A 9 -25.30 34.14 -6.99
C ALA A 9 -26.72 34.29 -7.59
N PHE A 10 -26.82 34.14 -8.92
CA PHE A 10 -28.09 34.04 -9.64
C PHE A 10 -28.61 32.60 -9.61
N ASN A 11 -29.88 32.43 -9.26
CA ASN A 11 -30.57 31.14 -9.17
C ASN A 11 -31.79 31.13 -10.10
N GLU A 12 -32.20 29.95 -10.57
CA GLU A 12 -33.47 29.80 -11.28
C GLU A 12 -34.66 29.96 -10.32
N ASP A 13 -35.79 30.48 -10.79
CA ASP A 13 -36.96 30.83 -9.94
C ASP A 13 -37.67 29.63 -9.31
N LYS A 14 -37.25 28.41 -9.64
CA LYS A 14 -37.78 27.18 -9.05
C LYS A 14 -37.11 26.79 -7.73
N TYR A 15 -35.97 27.39 -7.39
CA TYR A 15 -35.22 27.04 -6.17
C TYR A 15 -35.68 27.89 -4.99
N LYS A 16 -36.02 27.24 -3.88
CA LYS A 16 -36.35 27.93 -2.62
C LYS A 16 -35.11 28.40 -1.85
N PHE A 17 -33.96 27.77 -2.10
CA PHE A 17 -32.68 28.03 -1.44
C PHE A 17 -31.58 28.26 -2.47
N CYS A 18 -30.59 29.08 -2.12
CA CYS A 18 -29.43 29.35 -2.97
C CYS A 18 -28.57 28.09 -3.13
N LYS A 19 -28.25 27.71 -4.36
CA LYS A 19 -27.38 26.55 -4.64
C LYS A 19 -25.96 26.68 -4.11
N ASN A 20 -25.49 27.91 -3.89
CA ASN A 20 -24.10 28.18 -3.51
C ASN A 20 -23.91 28.27 -1.98
N CYS A 21 -24.82 28.96 -1.29
CA CYS A 21 -24.68 29.19 0.17
C CYS A 21 -25.83 28.62 1.02
N GLY A 22 -26.89 28.09 0.42
CA GLY A 22 -28.04 27.52 1.13
C GLY A 22 -29.02 28.55 1.74
N GLU A 23 -28.79 29.85 1.59
CA GLU A 23 -29.69 30.90 2.08
C GLU A 23 -31.08 30.81 1.41
N SER A 24 -32.15 31.07 2.16
CA SER A 24 -33.50 31.17 1.58
C SER A 24 -33.58 32.34 0.59
N LEU A 25 -34.13 32.08 -0.60
CA LEU A 25 -34.31 33.10 -1.64
C LEU A 25 -35.63 33.86 -1.50
N TYR A 26 -36.57 33.30 -0.75
CA TYR A 26 -37.84 33.91 -0.40
C TYR A 26 -37.81 34.18 1.10
N GLY A 27 -37.92 35.45 1.49
CA GLY A 27 -37.72 35.94 2.85
C GLY A 27 -38.82 35.49 3.83
N ASP A 28 -38.98 34.18 4.02
CA ASP A 28 -39.76 33.63 5.11
C ASP A 28 -39.02 33.82 6.44
N PRO A 29 -39.73 34.08 7.56
CA PRO A 29 -39.11 34.50 8.80
C PRO A 29 -38.16 33.43 9.36
N LYS A 30 -36.94 33.85 9.68
CA LYS A 30 -35.90 33.02 10.32
C LYS A 30 -36.46 32.29 11.55
N PRO A 31 -36.29 30.96 11.67
CA PRO A 31 -36.27 30.33 12.98
C PRO A 31 -35.09 30.92 13.76
N GLN A 32 -35.37 31.46 14.94
CA GLN A 32 -34.40 32.04 15.86
C GLN A 32 -33.24 31.06 16.12
N GLN A 33 -32.02 31.58 15.99
CA GLN A 33 -30.83 30.96 16.56
C GLN A 33 -30.95 30.97 18.08
N VAL A 34 -31.12 29.79 18.68
CA VAL A 34 -30.86 29.58 20.11
C VAL A 34 -29.37 29.26 20.23
N GLY A 35 -28.59 30.24 20.70
CA GLY A 35 -27.25 30.00 21.16
C GLY A 35 -27.28 29.41 22.57
N ALA A 36 -26.72 28.21 22.75
CA ALA A 36 -26.01 27.78 23.97
C ALA A 36 -25.42 26.38 23.75
N GLN A 37 -24.13 26.27 24.08
CA GLN A 37 -23.30 25.08 24.19
C GLN A 37 -24.07 23.76 24.34
N THR A 38 -23.95 22.88 23.34
CA THR A 38 -24.16 21.45 23.50
C THR A 38 -23.03 20.74 22.79
N SER A 39 -22.37 19.83 23.51
CA SER A 39 -21.65 18.70 22.96
C SER A 39 -22.34 18.24 21.69
N PHE A 40 -21.58 18.02 20.62
CA PHE A 40 -22.10 17.35 19.43
C PHE A 40 -22.54 15.94 19.83
N ALA A 41 -23.78 15.82 20.30
CA ALA A 41 -24.53 14.59 20.28
C ALA A 41 -24.70 14.28 18.79
N TYR A 42 -23.80 13.42 18.31
CA TYR A 42 -23.94 12.71 17.06
C TYR A 42 -25.37 12.18 16.99
N THR A 43 -26.23 12.84 16.21
CA THR A 43 -27.49 12.25 15.78
C THR A 43 -27.09 11.26 14.70
N PRO A 44 -27.23 9.94 14.94
CA PRO A 44 -27.00 8.97 13.89
C PRO A 44 -27.99 9.30 12.77
N ASP A 45 -27.45 9.58 11.59
CA ASP A 45 -28.21 9.63 10.34
C ASP A 45 -29.21 8.46 10.32
N PRO A 46 -30.51 8.68 10.03
CA PRO A 46 -31.50 7.61 10.08
C PRO A 46 -31.04 6.53 9.12
N LYS A 47 -30.64 5.39 9.70
CA LYS A 47 -30.20 4.20 8.99
C LYS A 47 -31.20 3.93 7.86
N GLY A 48 -30.83 4.33 6.64
CA GLY A 48 -31.31 3.63 5.46
C GLY A 48 -31.05 2.15 5.70
N PRO A 49 -31.95 1.25 5.26
CA PRO A 49 -32.04 -0.11 5.80
C PRO A 49 -30.80 -1.00 5.62
N TYR A 50 -29.72 -0.51 5.02
CA TYR A 50 -28.47 -1.23 4.81
C TYR A 50 -27.24 -0.30 4.83
N ALA A 51 -27.07 0.55 5.85
CA ALA A 51 -25.74 1.14 6.07
C ALA A 51 -24.77 -0.03 6.34
N PRO A 52 -23.83 -0.35 5.42
CA PRO A 52 -22.98 -1.50 5.58
C PRO A 52 -22.18 -1.33 6.87
N LYS A 53 -22.17 -2.38 7.71
CA LYS A 53 -21.38 -2.39 8.94
C LYS A 53 -19.94 -2.07 8.56
N ARG A 54 -19.44 -0.89 8.96
CA ARG A 54 -18.03 -0.54 8.75
C ARG A 54 -17.22 -1.60 9.48
N THR A 55 -16.40 -2.35 8.74
CA THR A 55 -15.34 -3.16 9.35
C THR A 55 -14.38 -2.18 10.02
N ASN A 56 -13.81 -2.52 11.18
CA ASN A 56 -12.79 -1.66 11.77
C ASN A 56 -11.53 -1.78 10.91
N LEU A 57 -11.01 -0.67 10.38
CA LEU A 57 -9.67 -0.72 9.77
C LEU A 57 -8.67 -1.07 10.86
N VAL A 58 -7.71 -1.90 10.48
CA VAL A 58 -6.70 -2.37 11.39
C VAL A 58 -5.36 -1.79 10.95
N ARG A 59 -4.68 -1.14 11.89
CA ARG A 59 -3.26 -0.84 11.73
C ARG A 59 -2.46 -2.10 12.03
N ARG A 60 -1.50 -2.44 11.18
CA ARG A 60 -0.62 -3.58 11.42
C ARG A 60 0.63 -3.15 12.19
N ASN A 61 0.99 -3.93 13.20
CA ASN A 61 2.24 -3.73 13.93
C ASN A 61 3.45 -3.96 13.00
N PHE A 62 4.33 -2.96 12.90
CA PHE A 62 5.44 -3.01 11.97
C PHE A 62 6.43 -4.16 12.26
N LEU A 63 6.80 -4.37 13.54
CA LEU A 63 7.84 -5.33 13.89
C LEU A 63 7.48 -6.75 13.47
N ILE A 64 6.22 -7.14 13.69
CA ILE A 64 5.75 -8.48 13.32
C ILE A 64 5.69 -8.63 11.80
N TRP A 65 5.21 -7.61 11.11
CA TRP A 65 5.16 -7.60 9.65
C TRP A 65 6.55 -7.58 9.00
N PHE A 66 7.53 -6.96 9.66
CA PHE A 66 8.93 -7.02 9.29
C PHE A 66 9.51 -8.43 9.46
N VAL A 67 9.24 -9.09 10.58
CA VAL A 67 9.69 -10.49 10.79
C VAL A 67 9.04 -11.42 9.77
N LEU A 68 7.75 -11.23 9.48
CA LEU A 68 7.04 -12.03 8.47
C LEU A 68 7.53 -11.77 7.04
N SER A 69 7.95 -10.54 6.70
CA SER A 69 8.52 -10.25 5.38
C SER A 69 9.92 -10.83 5.19
N MET A 70 10.68 -11.00 6.28
CA MET A 70 11.95 -11.72 6.27
C MET A 70 11.78 -13.24 6.24
N ALA A 71 10.65 -13.76 6.72
CA ALA A 71 10.38 -15.18 6.75
C ALA A 71 10.21 -15.71 5.32
N THR A 72 11.08 -16.63 4.91
CA THR A 72 11.02 -17.26 3.58
C THR A 72 9.98 -18.38 3.55
N GLY A 73 9.67 -18.88 2.35
CA GLY A 73 8.74 -19.98 2.18
C GLY A 73 7.29 -19.58 2.52
N ILE A 74 6.56 -20.44 3.24
CA ILE A 74 5.11 -20.32 3.44
C ILE A 74 4.70 -19.04 4.18
N PHE A 75 5.53 -18.53 5.09
CA PHE A 75 5.24 -17.30 5.84
C PHE A 75 5.19 -16.06 4.94
N ASN A 76 6.05 -15.97 3.92
CA ASN A 76 5.98 -14.89 2.92
C ASN A 76 4.65 -14.93 2.15
N TYR A 77 4.13 -16.12 1.86
CA TYR A 77 2.80 -16.24 1.24
C TYR A 77 1.71 -15.77 2.19
N ILE A 78 1.73 -16.19 3.46
CA ILE A 78 0.74 -15.72 4.45
C ILE A 78 0.79 -14.17 4.56
N TYR A 79 1.99 -13.60 4.63
CA TYR A 79 2.23 -12.16 4.62
C TYR A 79 1.65 -11.47 3.38
N MET A 80 1.87 -12.02 2.19
CA MET A 80 1.33 -11.45 0.95
C MET A 80 -0.19 -11.54 0.91
N TYR A 81 -0.79 -12.65 1.36
CA TYR A 81 -2.24 -12.83 1.41
C TYR A 81 -2.90 -11.73 2.25
N TYR A 82 -2.38 -11.52 3.47
CA TYR A 82 -2.91 -10.50 4.37
C TYR A 82 -2.71 -9.08 3.85
N ASN A 83 -1.61 -8.78 3.13
CA ASN A 83 -1.45 -7.47 2.48
C ASN A 83 -2.58 -7.17 1.50
N PHE A 84 -3.06 -8.16 0.74
CA PHE A 84 -4.16 -7.95 -0.19
C PHE A 84 -5.51 -7.87 0.49
N GLU A 85 -5.72 -8.64 1.55
CA GLU A 85 -6.90 -8.49 2.40
C GLU A 85 -6.97 -7.07 2.97
N ASP A 86 -5.84 -6.55 3.46
CA ASP A 86 -5.68 -5.19 3.95
C ASP A 86 -5.98 -4.13 2.88
N LEU A 87 -5.52 -4.35 1.63
CA LEU A 87 -5.87 -3.49 0.49
C LEU A 87 -7.36 -3.56 0.14
N ASN A 88 -7.98 -4.74 0.24
CA ASN A 88 -9.40 -4.93 -0.05
C ASN A 88 -10.29 -4.27 1.01
N GLU A 89 -9.92 -4.36 2.29
CA GLU A 89 -10.61 -3.66 3.37
C GLU A 89 -10.48 -2.14 3.21
N LEU A 90 -9.30 -1.66 2.82
CA LEU A 90 -9.09 -0.23 2.53
C LEU A 90 -9.95 0.25 1.34
N ASP A 91 -10.10 -0.56 0.30
CA ASP A 91 -10.97 -0.27 -0.86
C ASP A 91 -12.43 -0.10 -0.43
N LYS A 92 -12.94 -1.01 0.41
CA LYS A 92 -14.32 -1.00 0.91
C LYS A 92 -14.67 0.26 1.68
N GLN A 93 -13.68 0.84 2.37
CA GLN A 93 -13.87 1.98 3.25
C GLN A 93 -13.59 3.33 2.60
N THR A 94 -13.13 3.34 1.35
CA THR A 94 -12.88 4.59 0.65
C THR A 94 -14.22 5.24 0.28
N PRO A 95 -14.57 6.42 0.83
CA PRO A 95 -15.90 7.01 0.68
C PRO A 95 -16.19 7.45 -0.76
N ASN A 96 -15.15 7.86 -1.50
CA ASN A 96 -15.25 8.25 -2.90
C ASN A 96 -14.49 7.22 -3.74
N LYS A 97 -15.22 6.39 -4.51
CA LYS A 97 -14.64 5.40 -5.44
C LYS A 97 -13.99 6.02 -6.69
N GLU A 98 -13.80 7.33 -6.71
CA GLU A 98 -13.06 8.00 -7.77
C GLU A 98 -11.59 7.63 -7.64
N GLY A 99 -11.04 6.93 -8.63
CA GLY A 99 -9.62 6.58 -8.68
C GLY A 99 -9.34 5.09 -8.94
N PRO A 100 -8.07 4.68 -8.86
CA PRO A 100 -7.66 3.31 -9.09
C PRO A 100 -8.09 2.41 -7.92
N SER A 101 -8.85 1.37 -8.22
CA SER A 101 -9.31 0.41 -7.21
C SER A 101 -8.16 -0.40 -6.60
N LEU A 102 -8.19 -0.51 -5.28
CA LEU A 102 -7.33 -1.38 -4.49
C LEU A 102 -7.79 -2.84 -4.53
N TYR A 103 -9.07 -3.10 -4.84
CA TYR A 103 -9.66 -4.44 -4.85
C TYR A 103 -8.92 -5.46 -5.71
N VAL A 104 -8.54 -6.57 -5.08
CA VAL A 104 -7.96 -7.77 -5.70
C VAL A 104 -8.87 -8.94 -5.38
N ASP A 105 -9.30 -9.64 -6.42
CA ASP A 105 -10.07 -10.88 -6.29
C ASP A 105 -9.28 -11.91 -5.48
N PRO A 106 -9.76 -12.31 -4.28
CA PRO A 106 -9.05 -13.25 -3.41
C PRO A 106 -8.79 -14.60 -4.07
N SER A 107 -9.70 -15.05 -4.93
CA SER A 107 -9.58 -16.34 -5.62
C SER A 107 -8.44 -16.30 -6.63
N LYS A 108 -8.36 -15.23 -7.43
CA LYS A 108 -7.26 -15.04 -8.38
C LYS A 108 -5.93 -14.93 -7.66
N MET A 109 -5.88 -14.14 -6.59
CA MET A 109 -4.68 -14.00 -5.79
C MET A 109 -4.22 -15.36 -5.26
N LEU A 110 -5.10 -16.15 -4.65
CA LEU A 110 -4.76 -17.47 -4.13
C LEU A 110 -4.20 -18.38 -5.24
N ILE A 111 -4.80 -18.38 -6.43
CA ILE A 111 -4.29 -19.12 -7.58
C ILE A 111 -2.86 -18.68 -7.93
N TYR A 112 -2.59 -17.37 -8.05
CA TYR A 112 -1.24 -16.89 -8.35
C TYR A 112 -0.23 -17.22 -7.26
N MET A 113 -0.65 -17.24 -6.00
CA MET A 113 0.20 -17.61 -4.87
C MET A 113 0.54 -19.10 -4.89
N VAL A 114 -0.44 -19.97 -5.16
CA VAL A 114 -0.21 -21.40 -5.35
C VAL A 114 0.69 -21.66 -6.54
N LEU A 115 0.45 -21.00 -7.68
CA LEU A 115 1.34 -21.09 -8.84
C LEU A 115 2.75 -20.57 -8.54
N GLY A 116 2.87 -19.55 -7.68
CA GLY A 116 4.13 -19.00 -7.19
C GLY A 116 5.01 -20.02 -6.46
N LEU A 117 4.41 -21.05 -5.84
CA LEU A 117 5.15 -22.14 -5.19
C LEU A 117 5.93 -22.98 -6.20
N PHE A 118 5.44 -23.10 -7.43
CA PHE A 118 6.04 -23.91 -8.48
C PHE A 118 6.82 -23.07 -9.49
N ILE A 119 6.36 -21.84 -9.73
CA ILE A 119 6.89 -20.96 -10.77
C ILE A 119 7.11 -19.57 -10.16
N PRO A 120 8.37 -19.19 -9.83
CA PRO A 120 8.70 -17.93 -9.17
C PRO A 120 8.20 -16.66 -9.87
N PHE A 121 7.98 -16.73 -11.18
CA PHE A 121 7.40 -15.63 -11.97
C PHE A 121 6.05 -15.15 -11.41
N PHE A 122 5.19 -16.05 -10.95
CA PHE A 122 3.89 -15.62 -10.41
C PHE A 122 4.02 -14.89 -9.07
N LEU A 123 5.03 -15.20 -8.27
CA LEU A 123 5.34 -14.41 -7.07
C LEU A 123 5.72 -12.97 -7.45
N TRP A 124 6.44 -12.77 -8.57
CA TRP A 124 6.75 -11.44 -9.07
C TRP A 124 5.49 -10.68 -9.50
N VAL A 125 4.51 -11.35 -10.15
CA VAL A 125 3.22 -10.75 -10.49
C VAL A 125 2.47 -10.29 -9.23
N VAL A 126 2.43 -11.12 -8.20
CA VAL A 126 1.78 -10.82 -6.92
C VAL A 126 2.47 -9.63 -6.23
N ILE A 127 3.80 -9.61 -6.19
CA ILE A 127 4.57 -8.47 -5.66
C ILE A 127 4.32 -7.20 -6.46
N TYR A 128 4.30 -7.29 -7.79
CA TYR A 128 4.01 -6.16 -8.67
C TYR A 128 2.65 -5.54 -8.33
N TRP A 129 1.59 -6.35 -8.21
CA TRP A 129 0.25 -5.86 -7.88
C TRP A 129 0.16 -5.22 -6.51
N LYS A 130 0.77 -5.82 -5.48
CA LYS A 130 0.82 -5.26 -4.12
C LYS A 130 1.35 -3.82 -4.14
N TYR A 131 2.49 -3.60 -4.79
CA TYR A 131 3.13 -2.29 -4.82
C TYR A 131 2.42 -1.31 -5.76
N GLU A 132 2.03 -1.76 -6.95
CA GLU A 132 1.44 -0.88 -7.96
C GLU A 132 0.07 -0.35 -7.52
N LYS A 133 -0.76 -1.17 -6.87
CA LYS A 133 -2.09 -0.75 -6.41
C LYS A 133 -2.01 0.33 -5.35
N LEU A 134 -1.26 0.10 -4.28
CA LEU A 134 -1.09 1.10 -3.23
C LEU A 134 -0.42 2.37 -3.76
N HIS A 135 0.61 2.23 -4.61
CA HIS A 135 1.30 3.38 -5.22
C HIS A 135 0.33 4.25 -6.02
N LYS A 136 -0.46 3.65 -6.93
CA LYS A 136 -1.43 4.38 -7.75
C LYS A 136 -2.51 5.03 -6.90
N TYR A 137 -3.01 4.32 -5.90
CA TYR A 137 -4.04 4.81 -4.98
C TYR A 137 -3.56 6.04 -4.18
N ILE A 138 -2.38 5.97 -3.57
CA ILE A 138 -1.85 7.09 -2.78
C ILE A 138 -1.52 8.27 -3.70
N LYS A 139 -0.90 8.01 -4.86
CA LYS A 139 -0.58 9.06 -5.83
C LYS A 139 -1.82 9.81 -6.32
N TYR A 140 -2.93 9.10 -6.51
CA TYR A 140 -4.21 9.70 -6.91
C TYR A 140 -4.83 10.53 -5.78
N ASN A 141 -4.89 9.98 -4.56
CA ASN A 141 -5.60 10.59 -3.44
C ASN A 141 -4.77 11.58 -2.60
N ASN A 142 -3.47 11.71 -2.84
CA ASN A 142 -2.59 12.64 -2.13
C ASN A 142 -1.40 13.08 -2.99
N PRO A 143 -1.63 13.89 -4.05
CA PRO A 143 -0.56 14.31 -4.97
C PRO A 143 0.47 15.22 -4.29
N GLU A 144 0.10 15.92 -3.23
CA GLU A 144 0.96 16.88 -2.52
C GLU A 144 1.93 16.20 -1.54
N ASN A 145 1.51 15.10 -0.90
CA ASN A 145 2.37 14.39 0.06
C ASN A 145 3.23 13.31 -0.62
N GLN A 146 4.26 13.74 -1.34
CA GLN A 146 5.17 12.81 -2.02
C GLN A 146 6.07 11.98 -1.08
N ARG A 147 6.20 12.38 0.19
CA ARG A 147 7.14 11.74 1.13
C ARG A 147 6.75 10.31 1.49
N THR A 148 5.46 10.00 1.44
CA THR A 148 4.90 8.73 1.92
C THR A 148 4.48 7.83 0.75
N ILE A 149 4.76 8.24 -0.49
CA ILE A 149 4.45 7.43 -1.67
C ILE A 149 5.39 6.21 -1.70
N PRO A 150 4.85 4.98 -1.64
CA PRO A 150 5.68 3.78 -1.70
C PRO A 150 6.27 3.63 -3.10
N MET A 151 7.29 2.79 -3.22
CA MET A 151 7.88 2.45 -4.52
C MET A 151 6.79 1.90 -5.47
N SER A 152 6.84 2.25 -6.75
CA SER A 152 5.92 1.68 -7.74
C SER A 152 6.23 0.20 -7.99
N GLY A 153 5.23 -0.56 -8.43
CA GLY A 153 5.40 -1.98 -8.72
C GLY A 153 6.47 -2.21 -9.79
N LYS A 154 6.54 -1.35 -10.80
CA LYS A 154 7.57 -1.42 -11.86
C LYS A 154 8.99 -1.33 -11.31
N LYS A 155 9.24 -0.37 -10.42
CA LYS A 155 10.56 -0.20 -9.78
C LYS A 155 10.89 -1.39 -8.87
N ARG A 156 9.89 -1.92 -8.16
CA ARG A 156 10.06 -3.11 -7.32
C ARG A 156 10.44 -4.34 -8.15
N ILE A 157 9.79 -4.57 -9.29
CA ILE A 157 10.14 -5.69 -10.17
C ILE A 157 11.52 -5.52 -10.79
N ALA A 158 11.89 -4.31 -11.19
CA ALA A 158 13.25 -4.05 -11.66
C ALA A 158 14.30 -4.41 -10.59
N LEU A 159 14.06 -4.08 -9.32
CA LEU A 159 14.92 -4.47 -8.21
C LEU A 159 15.02 -6.01 -8.07
N TYR A 160 13.91 -6.73 -8.17
CA TYR A 160 13.91 -8.20 -8.12
C TYR A 160 14.66 -8.82 -9.30
N ILE A 161 14.51 -8.29 -10.51
CA ILE A 161 15.23 -8.75 -11.69
C ILE A 161 16.74 -8.54 -11.50
N VAL A 162 17.16 -7.36 -11.04
CA VAL A 162 18.58 -7.09 -10.72
C VAL A 162 19.10 -8.07 -9.67
N SER A 163 18.34 -8.30 -8.60
CA SER A 163 18.69 -9.25 -7.54
C SER A 163 18.82 -10.68 -8.07
N PHE A 164 17.91 -11.09 -8.95
CA PHE A 164 17.90 -12.41 -9.57
C PHE A 164 19.08 -12.62 -10.52
N VAL A 165 19.32 -11.68 -11.43
CA VAL A 165 20.48 -11.70 -12.34
C VAL A 165 21.78 -11.74 -11.52
N PHE A 166 21.87 -10.93 -10.46
CA PHE A 166 23.01 -10.95 -9.56
C PHE A 166 23.22 -12.32 -8.89
N ALA A 167 22.15 -12.95 -8.40
CA ALA A 167 22.21 -14.29 -7.82
C ALA A 167 22.65 -15.36 -8.84
N LEU A 168 22.19 -15.26 -10.10
CA LEU A 168 22.64 -16.14 -11.18
C LEU A 168 24.14 -15.96 -11.47
N LEU A 169 24.62 -14.71 -11.52
CA LEU A 169 26.04 -14.42 -11.71
C LEU A 169 26.89 -15.00 -10.58
N MET A 170 26.42 -14.88 -9.33
CA MET A 170 27.09 -15.46 -8.17
C MET A 170 27.17 -16.99 -8.22
N THR A 171 26.05 -17.62 -8.59
CA THR A 171 25.99 -19.08 -8.71
C THR A 171 26.90 -19.58 -9.84
N GLY A 172 26.86 -18.91 -11.00
CA GLY A 172 27.74 -19.22 -12.12
C GLY A 172 29.22 -19.01 -11.80
N ALA A 173 29.57 -17.92 -11.12
CA ALA A 173 30.93 -17.67 -10.66
C ALA A 173 31.40 -18.76 -9.70
N GLY A 174 30.57 -19.15 -8.73
CA GLY A 174 30.86 -20.25 -7.81
C GLY A 174 31.11 -21.58 -8.52
N TYR A 175 30.31 -21.90 -9.55
CA TYR A 175 30.50 -23.11 -10.35
C TYR A 175 31.81 -23.08 -11.14
N VAL A 176 32.14 -21.96 -11.79
CA VAL A 176 33.41 -21.79 -12.52
C VAL A 176 34.60 -21.92 -11.58
N ILE A 177 34.54 -21.33 -10.38
CA ILE A 177 35.59 -21.43 -9.37
C ILE A 177 35.76 -22.88 -8.91
N GLY A 178 34.66 -23.56 -8.57
CA GLY A 178 34.70 -24.96 -8.15
C GLY A 178 35.27 -25.87 -9.23
N TYR A 179 34.88 -25.64 -10.50
CA TYR A 179 35.43 -26.35 -11.64
C TYR A 179 36.94 -26.09 -11.81
N LEU A 180 37.38 -24.84 -11.80
CA LEU A 180 38.80 -24.50 -11.95
C LEU A 180 39.65 -25.03 -10.77
N GLY A 181 39.15 -24.94 -9.54
CA GLY A 181 39.83 -25.46 -8.35
C GLY A 181 39.96 -26.98 -8.32
N PHE A 182 39.10 -27.70 -9.05
CA PHE A 182 39.22 -29.15 -9.21
C PHE A 182 40.38 -29.54 -10.15
N PHE A 183 40.59 -28.77 -11.24
CA PHE A 183 41.63 -29.07 -12.24
C PHE A 183 42.98 -28.42 -11.92
N TYR A 184 42.98 -27.29 -11.23
CA TYR A 184 44.17 -26.57 -10.83
C TYR A 184 44.26 -26.57 -9.31
N SER A 185 45.28 -27.24 -8.76
CA SER A 185 45.64 -27.16 -7.34
C SER A 185 45.57 -25.69 -6.91
N TYR A 186 44.68 -25.37 -5.95
CA TYR A 186 44.35 -24.01 -5.48
C TYR A 186 45.58 -23.11 -5.49
N SER A 187 45.77 -22.37 -6.58
CA SER A 187 46.90 -21.46 -6.69
C SER A 187 46.62 -20.26 -5.81
N THR A 188 47.67 -19.66 -5.24
CA THR A 188 47.59 -18.42 -4.46
C THR A 188 46.87 -17.29 -5.22
N ILE A 189 46.87 -17.35 -6.56
CA ILE A 189 46.14 -16.42 -7.44
C ILE A 189 44.62 -16.59 -7.29
N ILE A 190 44.10 -17.82 -7.21
CA ILE A 190 42.67 -18.07 -7.01
C ILE A 190 42.22 -17.47 -5.67
N LEU A 191 42.96 -17.72 -4.59
CA LEU A 191 42.62 -17.14 -3.28
C LEU A 191 42.72 -15.60 -3.29
N GLY A 192 43.75 -15.04 -3.92
CA GLY A 192 44.01 -13.59 -3.94
C GLY A 192 42.97 -12.77 -4.72
N VAL A 193 42.35 -13.33 -5.76
CA VAL A 193 41.36 -12.62 -6.59
C VAL A 193 39.93 -12.95 -6.20
N PHE A 194 39.62 -14.23 -5.93
CA PHE A 194 38.24 -14.65 -5.71
C PHE A 194 37.70 -14.26 -4.34
N ILE A 195 38.52 -14.29 -3.28
CA ILE A 195 38.07 -13.90 -1.94
C ILE A 195 37.58 -12.44 -1.93
N PRO A 196 38.35 -11.44 -2.42
CA PRO A 196 37.87 -10.07 -2.49
C PRO A 196 36.60 -9.92 -3.33
N LEU A 197 36.52 -10.63 -4.47
CA LEU A 197 35.35 -10.58 -5.34
C LEU A 197 34.09 -11.11 -4.64
N VAL A 198 34.19 -12.25 -3.95
CA VAL A 198 33.10 -12.82 -3.14
C VAL A 198 32.68 -11.85 -2.03
N ILE A 199 33.62 -11.19 -1.36
CA ILE A 199 33.32 -10.19 -0.31
C ILE A 199 32.55 -9.00 -0.91
N VAL A 200 33.01 -8.45 -2.04
CA VAL A 200 32.32 -7.34 -2.73
C VAL A 200 30.89 -7.76 -3.07
N PHE A 201 30.73 -8.94 -3.64
CA PHE A 201 29.40 -9.42 -4.00
C PHE A 201 28.50 -9.67 -2.78
N PHE A 202 29.05 -10.18 -1.68
CA PHE A 202 28.33 -10.35 -0.44
C PHE A 202 27.84 -9.02 0.13
N ILE A 203 28.67 -7.97 0.09
CA ILE A 203 28.29 -6.61 0.50
C ILE A 203 27.16 -6.07 -0.39
N VAL A 204 27.25 -6.27 -1.71
CA VAL A 204 26.19 -5.86 -2.64
C VAL A 204 24.88 -6.61 -2.36
N ALA A 205 24.94 -7.91 -2.10
CA ALA A 205 23.76 -8.71 -1.74
C ALA A 205 23.11 -8.22 -0.45
N ILE A 206 23.91 -7.89 0.58
CA ILE A 206 23.41 -7.28 1.81
C ILE A 206 22.75 -5.93 1.52
N GLY A 207 23.39 -5.07 0.73
CA GLY A 207 22.83 -3.76 0.35
C GLY A 207 21.48 -3.87 -0.35
N ILE A 208 21.35 -4.79 -1.31
CA ILE A 208 20.09 -5.08 -2.01
C ILE A 208 19.03 -5.61 -1.04
N SER A 209 19.41 -6.47 -0.10
CA SER A 209 18.50 -7.05 0.91
C SER A 209 17.97 -5.97 1.86
N ILE A 210 18.86 -5.12 2.39
CA ILE A 210 18.50 -3.97 3.23
C ILE A 210 17.58 -3.02 2.46
N TYR A 211 17.89 -2.72 1.20
CA TYR A 211 17.06 -1.86 0.38
C TYR A 211 15.67 -2.46 0.16
N THR A 212 15.60 -3.79 -0.01
CA THR A 212 14.34 -4.52 -0.17
C THR A 212 13.46 -4.37 1.08
N ILE A 213 14.06 -4.53 2.26
CA ILE A 213 13.43 -4.32 3.57
C ILE A 213 12.91 -2.88 3.71
N ILE A 214 13.71 -1.87 3.36
CA ILE A 214 13.30 -0.46 3.45
C ILE A 214 12.08 -0.19 2.57
N CYS A 215 11.99 -0.83 1.41
CA CYS A 215 10.83 -0.69 0.54
C CYS A 215 9.56 -1.33 1.12
N ASP A 216 9.66 -2.48 1.81
CA ASP A 216 8.52 -3.08 2.53
C ASP A 216 8.10 -2.21 3.73
N TYR A 217 9.07 -1.67 4.48
CA TYR A 217 8.82 -0.71 5.55
C TYR A 217 8.03 0.50 5.05
N ARG A 218 8.50 1.14 3.97
CA ARG A 218 7.82 2.30 3.38
C ARG A 218 6.43 1.96 2.86
N TRP A 219 6.24 0.76 2.30
CA TRP A 219 4.94 0.30 1.88
C TRP A 219 3.98 0.17 3.07
N GLN A 220 4.42 -0.46 4.16
CA GLN A 220 3.60 -0.63 5.36
C GLN A 220 3.29 0.69 6.05
N GLN A 221 4.27 1.58 6.15
CA GLN A 221 4.08 2.92 6.68
C GLN A 221 3.02 3.68 5.90
N ALA A 222 3.13 3.68 4.56
CA ALA A 222 2.18 4.35 3.68
C ALA A 222 0.75 3.79 3.82
N TYR A 223 0.61 2.47 3.97
CA TYR A 223 -0.67 1.83 4.25
C TYR A 223 -1.25 2.27 5.59
N ASN A 224 -0.46 2.16 6.68
CA ASN A 224 -0.90 2.50 8.03
C ASN A 224 -1.29 3.98 8.18
N GLU A 225 -0.53 4.89 7.57
CA GLU A 225 -0.88 6.32 7.52
C GLU A 225 -2.22 6.53 6.83
N ARG A 226 -2.51 5.75 5.78
CA ARG A 226 -3.76 5.90 5.05
C ARG A 226 -4.96 5.34 5.79
N VAL A 227 -4.76 4.26 6.53
CA VAL A 227 -5.74 3.76 7.50
C VAL A 227 -6.05 4.83 8.54
N LEU A 228 -5.04 5.46 9.15
CA LEU A 228 -5.25 6.49 10.18
C LEU A 228 -5.94 7.77 9.67
N LEU A 229 -5.78 8.09 8.39
CA LEU A 229 -6.49 9.21 7.77
C LEU A 229 -7.99 8.93 7.57
N ILE A 230 -8.37 7.67 7.38
CA ILE A 230 -9.77 7.26 7.20
C ILE A 230 -10.43 6.97 8.55
N ASP A 231 -9.71 6.29 9.43
CA ASP A 231 -10.12 5.94 10.77
C ASP A 231 -9.01 6.27 11.78
N PRO A 232 -9.04 7.47 12.39
CA PRO A 232 -8.05 7.88 13.39
C PRO A 232 -8.01 6.98 14.64
N ASN A 233 -9.08 6.22 14.89
CA ASN A 233 -9.21 5.31 16.02
C ASN A 233 -8.89 3.85 15.63
N ALA A 234 -8.37 3.61 14.42
CA ALA A 234 -8.02 2.28 13.95
C ALA A 234 -7.09 1.57 14.96
N GLU A 235 -7.55 0.43 15.45
CA GLU A 235 -6.81 -0.37 16.42
C GLU A 235 -5.55 -0.96 15.78
N GLU A 236 -4.49 -1.04 16.59
CA GLU A 236 -3.29 -1.77 16.18
C GLU A 236 -3.44 -3.24 16.53
N LYS A 237 -3.43 -4.10 15.51
CA LYS A 237 -3.32 -5.54 15.74
C LYS A 237 -1.87 -5.99 15.62
N MET A 238 -1.44 -6.73 16.64
CA MET A 238 -0.14 -7.39 16.67
C MET A 238 -0.11 -8.60 15.72
N LEU A 239 -1.06 -9.53 15.85
CA LEU A 239 -1.26 -10.74 15.03
C LEU A 239 -2.74 -11.11 15.08
N PHE A 240 -3.27 -11.73 14.02
CA PHE A 240 -4.65 -12.28 13.90
C PHE A 240 -5.77 -11.42 14.54
#